data_AF-A0A1V9YNI6-F1
#
_entry.id   AF-A0A1V9YNI6-F1
#
_cell.length_a   1.000
_cell.length_b   1.000
_cell.length_c   1.000
_cell.angle_alpha   90.00
_cell.angle_beta   90.00
_cell.angle_gamma   90.00
#
_symmetry.space_group_name_H-M   'P 1'
#
loop_
_entity.id
_entity.type
_entity.pdbx_description
1 polymer ?
#
loop_
_entity_poly.entity_id
_entity_poly.type
_entity_poly.pdbx_seq_one_letter_code
_entity_poly.pdbx_strand_id
1 'polypeptide(L)'
;MSAAARATQSIAKTWFSDPATYPIIGIITFATSMATFQGVRYLSGSPDVTFAKDKRAAIFHRDGEEGANFRAHRIDMAHLKSNPITRNEDFVQFRERHS
;
A
#
# COMPACT_ATOMS: atom_id res chain seq x y z
N MET A 1 20.04 36.09 8.33
CA MET A 1 19.65 34.70 8.00
C MET A 1 19.21 34.00 9.29
N SER A 2 18.01 33.41 9.32
CA SER A 2 17.45 32.76 10.54
C SER A 2 18.28 31.54 10.97
N ALA A 3 18.25 31.18 12.26
CA ALA A 3 18.90 29.97 12.78
C ALA A 3 18.40 28.69 12.09
N ALA A 4 17.09 28.61 11.82
CA ALA A 4 16.49 27.49 11.09
C ALA A 4 17.04 27.37 9.65
N ALA A 5 17.17 28.50 8.94
CA ALA A 5 17.72 28.53 7.58
C ALA A 5 19.18 28.05 7.54
N ARG A 6 20.00 28.38 8.55
CA ARG A 6 21.36 27.86 8.69
C ARG A 6 21.40 26.35 8.99
N ALA A 7 20.47 25.86 9.82
CA ALA A 7 20.37 24.43 10.13
C ALA A 7 19.96 23.62 8.90
N THR A 8 18.96 24.07 8.12
CA THR A 8 18.55 23.42 6.88
C THR A 8 19.66 23.39 5.84
N GLN A 9 20.40 24.50 5.67
CA GLN A 9 21.55 24.52 4.75
C GLN A 9 22.68 23.58 5.20
N SER A 10 22.92 23.45 6.51
CA SER A 10 23.91 22.50 7.06
C SER A 10 23.54 21.04 6.74
N ILE A 11 22.26 20.68 6.91
CA ILE A 11 21.75 19.34 6.60
C ILE A 11 21.83 19.06 5.09
N ALA A 12 21.31 19.98 4.26
CA ALA A 12 21.36 19.81 2.81
C ALA A 12 22.81 19.68 2.31
N LYS A 13 23.72 20.53 2.82
CA LYS A 13 25.14 20.43 2.49
C LYS A 13 25.72 19.09 2.89
N THR A 14 25.39 18.56 4.07
CA THR A 14 25.90 17.27 4.54
C THR A 14 25.44 16.11 3.64
N TRP A 15 24.17 16.09 3.25
CA TRP A 15 23.61 15.01 2.43
C TRP A 15 24.00 15.08 0.95
N PHE A 16 24.23 16.28 0.40
CA PHE A 16 24.53 16.45 -1.02
C PHE A 16 26.03 16.68 -1.33
N SER A 17 26.88 16.91 -0.33
CA SER A 17 28.32 17.13 -0.57
C SER A 17 29.12 15.83 -0.73
N ASP A 18 28.66 14.71 -0.17
CA ASP A 18 29.39 13.44 -0.20
C ASP A 18 28.85 12.51 -1.31
N PRO A 19 29.68 12.13 -2.30
CA PRO A 19 29.33 11.16 -3.33
C PRO A 19 28.79 9.82 -2.79
N ALA A 20 29.24 9.37 -1.61
CA ALA A 20 28.79 8.13 -1.00
C ALA A 20 27.32 8.18 -0.52
N THR A 21 26.73 9.37 -0.45
CA THR A 21 25.34 9.57 0.02
C THR A 21 24.31 9.39 -1.10
N TYR A 22 24.68 9.54 -2.38
CA TYR A 22 23.75 9.39 -3.51
C TYR A 22 23.09 8.00 -3.62
N PRO A 23 23.81 6.87 -3.41
CA PRO A 23 23.17 5.55 -3.37
C PRO A 23 22.11 5.44 -2.28
N ILE A 24 22.36 6.03 -1.10
CA ILE A 24 21.42 6.03 0.03
C ILE A 24 20.17 6.83 -0.33
N ILE A 25 20.35 8.02 -0.91
CA ILE A 25 19.24 8.85 -1.40
C ILE A 25 18.42 8.07 -2.44
N GLY A 26 19.06 7.36 -3.36
CA GLY A 26 18.40 6.52 -4.35
C GLY A 26 17.48 5.46 -3.71
N ILE A 27 17.97 4.75 -2.70
CA ILE A 27 17.18 3.74 -1.96
C ILE A 27 15.99 4.40 -1.24
N ILE A 28 16.22 5.53 -0.57
CA ILE A 28 15.15 6.26 0.14
C ILE A 28 14.07 6.73 -0.85
N THR A 29 14.47 7.33 -1.96
CA THR A 29 13.53 7.78 -3.00
C THR A 29 12.74 6.61 -3.57
N PHE A 30 13.41 5.51 -3.88
CA PHE A 30 12.75 4.31 -4.39
C PHE A 30 11.73 3.76 -3.38
N ALA A 31 12.14 3.52 -2.13
CA ALA A 31 11.26 3.01 -1.08
C ALA A 31 10.06 3.94 -0.83
N THR A 32 10.31 5.26 -0.77
CA THR A 32 9.25 6.26 -0.57
C THR A 32 8.27 6.25 -1.74
N SER A 33 8.77 6.21 -2.99
CA SER A 33 7.92 6.16 -4.18
C SER A 33 7.01 4.93 -4.20
N MET A 34 7.56 3.76 -3.86
CA MET A 34 6.78 2.52 -3.76
C MET A 34 5.73 2.60 -2.66
N ALA A 35 6.08 3.07 -1.46
CA ALA A 35 5.15 3.21 -0.35
C ALA A 35 4.00 4.17 -0.70
N THR A 36 4.31 5.32 -1.29
CA THR A 36 3.29 6.29 -1.73
C THR A 36 2.43 5.71 -2.84
N PHE A 37 3.02 5.07 -3.85
CA PHE A 37 2.27 4.45 -4.95
C PHE A 37 1.31 3.38 -4.44
N GLN A 38 1.79 2.49 -3.58
CA GLN A 38 0.97 1.43 -3.00
C GLN A 38 -0.14 1.99 -2.10
N GLY A 39 0.17 3.01 -1.30
CA GLY A 39 -0.82 3.70 -0.48
C GLY A 39 -1.91 4.36 -1.33
N VAL A 40 -1.54 5.10 -2.36
CA VAL A 40 -2.49 5.72 -3.30
C VAL A 40 -3.33 4.66 -4.01
N ARG A 41 -2.70 3.60 -4.53
CA ARG A 41 -3.41 2.48 -5.18
C ARG A 41 -4.39 1.79 -4.25
N TYR A 42 -4.01 1.58 -2.99
CA TYR A 42 -4.87 0.95 -1.99
C TYR A 42 -6.06 1.84 -1.65
N LEU A 43 -5.80 3.13 -1.37
CA LEU A 43 -6.85 4.09 -1.01
C LEU A 43 -7.80 4.37 -2.19
N SER A 44 -7.30 4.44 -3.42
CA SER A 44 -8.14 4.71 -4.60
C SER A 44 -9.00 3.52 -5.03
N GLY A 45 -8.50 2.30 -4.82
CA GLY A 45 -9.22 1.06 -5.13
C GLY A 45 -10.07 0.51 -3.99
N SER A 46 -9.96 1.08 -2.78
CA SER A 46 -10.71 0.60 -1.62
C SER A 46 -12.21 0.88 -1.76
N PRO A 47 -13.09 -0.12 -1.51
CA PRO A 47 -14.53 0.08 -1.53
C PRO A 47 -15.02 0.99 -0.39
N ASP A 48 -14.21 1.19 0.65
CA ASP A 48 -14.57 2.05 1.80
C ASP A 48 -14.17 3.53 1.58
N VAL A 49 -13.48 3.88 0.48
CA VAL A 49 -13.02 5.25 0.22
C VAL A 49 -13.65 5.80 -1.06
N THR A 50 -14.45 6.86 -0.91
CA THR A 50 -15.20 7.47 -2.02
C THR A 50 -14.46 8.70 -2.60
N PHE A 51 -13.45 8.47 -3.44
CA PHE A 51 -12.79 9.55 -4.19
C PHE A 51 -13.60 10.02 -5.42
N ALA A 52 -14.17 9.07 -6.17
CA ALA A 52 -14.97 9.38 -7.35
C ALA A 52 -16.29 10.04 -6.97
N LYS A 53 -16.69 11.07 -7.73
CA LYS A 53 -17.95 11.80 -7.48
C LYS A 53 -19.18 10.88 -7.58
N ASP A 54 -19.16 9.97 -8.54
CA ASP A 54 -20.28 9.05 -8.79
C ASP A 54 -20.55 8.14 -7.58
N LYS A 55 -19.49 7.69 -6.91
CA LYS A 55 -19.60 6.88 -5.67
C LYS A 55 -20.11 7.68 -4.47
N ARG A 56 -19.86 8.99 -4.41
CA ARG A 56 -20.34 9.87 -3.33
C ARG A 56 -21.83 10.13 -3.41
N ALA A 57 -22.38 10.12 -4.63
CA ALA A 57 -23.80 10.33 -4.87
C ALA A 57 -24.62 9.04 -4.86
N ALA A 58 -23.97 7.88 -4.74
CA ALA A 58 -24.64 6.58 -4.75
C ALA A 58 -25.46 6.38 -3.47
N ILE A 59 -26.72 5.95 -3.65
CA ILE A 59 -27.62 5.61 -2.54
C ILE A 59 -27.04 4.41 -1.75
N PHE A 60 -26.51 3.42 -2.47
CA PHE A 60 -25.80 2.29 -1.88
C PHE A 60 -24.30 2.51 -1.99
N HIS A 61 -23.65 2.78 -0.85
CA HIS A 61 -22.21 3.06 -0.78
C HIS A 61 -21.34 1.81 -0.91
N ARG A 62 -21.92 0.61 -0.75
CA ARG A 62 -21.19 -0.65 -0.82
C ARG A 62 -21.76 -1.51 -1.94
N ASP A 63 -21.01 -1.57 -3.02
CA ASP A 63 -21.23 -2.56 -4.06
C ASP A 63 -20.54 -3.88 -3.68
N GLY A 64 -21.29 -4.98 -3.78
CA GLY A 64 -20.81 -6.31 -3.45
C GLY A 64 -19.75 -6.80 -4.42
N GLU A 65 -19.89 -6.46 -5.71
CA GLU A 65 -18.96 -6.86 -6.76
C GLU A 65 -17.62 -6.15 -6.61
N GLU A 66 -17.63 -4.82 -6.42
CA GLU A 66 -16.41 -4.07 -6.17
C GLU A 66 -15.66 -4.53 -4.90
N GLY A 67 -16.41 -4.83 -3.83
CA GLY A 67 -15.83 -5.38 -2.60
C GLY A 67 -15.28 -6.80 -2.77
N ALA A 68 -15.88 -7.62 -3.64
CA ALA A 68 -15.37 -8.94 -3.99
C ALA A 68 -14.08 -8.83 -4.80
N ASN A 69 -14.05 -7.97 -5.82
CA ASN A 69 -12.87 -7.72 -6.66
C ASN A 69 -11.68 -7.19 -5.85
N PHE A 70 -11.91 -6.24 -4.93
CA PHE A 70 -10.85 -5.73 -4.05
C PHE A 70 -10.24 -6.83 -3.16
N ARG A 71 -11.05 -7.82 -2.79
CA ARG A 71 -10.66 -8.92 -1.89
C ARG A 71 -10.36 -10.24 -2.62
N ALA A 72 -10.45 -10.27 -3.95
CA ALA A 72 -10.38 -11.50 -4.74
C ALA A 72 -9.11 -12.31 -4.42
N HIS A 73 -7.97 -11.62 -4.30
CA HIS A 73 -6.68 -12.27 -4.10
C HIS A 73 -6.28 -12.41 -2.62
N ARG A 74 -7.13 -11.99 -1.67
CA ARG A 74 -6.74 -11.94 -0.24
C ARG A 74 -6.43 -13.32 0.32
N ILE A 75 -7.22 -14.32 -0.07
CA ILE A 75 -7.12 -15.69 0.45
C ILE A 75 -5.87 -16.34 -0.14
N ASP A 76 -5.64 -16.18 -1.44
CA ASP A 76 -4.46 -16.72 -2.10
C ASP A 76 -3.17 -16.11 -1.55
N MET A 77 -3.15 -14.80 -1.34
CA MET A 77 -2.00 -14.10 -0.76
C MET A 77 -1.75 -14.48 0.70
N ALA A 78 -2.80 -14.59 1.53
CA ALA A 78 -2.68 -14.98 2.93
C ALA A 78 -2.19 -16.42 3.13
N HIS A 79 -2.43 -17.28 2.14
CA HIS A 79 -2.13 -18.71 2.19
C HIS A 79 -1.11 -19.15 1.14
N LEU A 80 -0.26 -18.21 0.70
CA LEU A 80 0.80 -18.48 -0.28
C LEU A 80 1.80 -19.53 0.21
N LYS A 81 2.04 -19.58 1.53
CA LYS A 81 2.85 -20.60 2.19
C LYS A 81 1.97 -21.60 2.94
N SER A 82 2.27 -22.89 2.78
CA SER A 82 1.59 -23.95 3.53
C SER A 82 1.86 -23.80 5.03
N ASN A 83 0.77 -23.74 5.80
CA ASN A 83 0.76 -23.70 7.25
C ASN A 83 -0.11 -24.86 7.78
N PRO A 84 -0.03 -25.23 9.07
CA PRO A 84 -0.92 -26.25 9.64
C PRO A 84 -2.41 -25.97 9.40
N ILE A 85 -2.81 -24.70 9.40
CA ILE A 85 -4.18 -24.26 9.07
C ILE A 85 -4.56 -24.61 7.63
N THR A 86 -3.63 -24.46 6.67
CA THR A 86 -3.94 -24.73 5.25
C THR A 86 -4.03 -26.22 4.92
N ARG A 87 -3.59 -27.08 5.84
CA ARG A 87 -3.63 -28.55 5.71
C ARG A 87 -4.89 -29.16 6.35
N ASN A 88 -5.65 -28.36 7.10
CA ASN A 88 -6.90 -28.81 7.69
C ASN A 88 -7.99 -28.92 6.59
N GLU A 89 -8.81 -29.97 6.66
CA GLU A 89 -9.93 -30.23 5.76
C GLU A 89 -10.96 -29.07 5.77
N ASP A 90 -11.18 -28.47 6.95
CA ASP A 90 -12.05 -27.30 7.10
C ASP A 90 -11.62 -26.13 6.20
N PHE A 91 -10.31 -25.96 6.06
CA PHE A 91 -9.73 -24.90 5.25
C PHE A 91 -9.85 -25.20 3.76
N VAL A 92 -9.76 -26.47 3.36
CA VAL A 92 -9.97 -26.89 1.96
C VAL A 92 -11.41 -26.59 1.55
N GLN A 93 -12.39 -26.96 2.36
CA GLN A 93 -13.81 -26.63 2.12
C GLN A 93 -14.10 -25.13 2.15
N PHE A 94 -13.41 -24.37 3.02
CA PHE A 94 -13.49 -22.91 3.01
C PHE A 94 -12.96 -22.34 1.69
N ARG A 95 -11.81 -22.82 1.20
CA ARG A 95 -11.22 -22.36 -0.06
C ARG A 95 -12.13 -22.66 -1.25
N GLU A 96 -12.70 -23.85 -1.34
CA GLU A 96 -13.63 -24.22 -2.43
C GLU A 96 -14.90 -23.35 -2.47
N ARG A 97 -15.36 -22.84 -1.32
CA ARG A 97 -16.50 -21.91 -1.26
C ARG A 97 -16.14 -20.48 -1.66
N HIS A 98 -14.86 -20.15 -1.71
CA HIS A 98 -14.36 -18.79 -1.91
C HIS A 98 -13.38 -18.64 -3.07
N SER A 99 -13.14 -19.72 -3.85
CA SER A 99 -12.44 -19.72 -5.14
C SER A 99 -13.41 -19.36 -6.27
#